data_AF-A0A353LHP3-F1
#
_entry.id   AF-A0A353LHP3-F1
#
_cell.length_a   1.000
_cell.length_b   1.000
_cell.length_c   1.000
_cell.angle_alpha   90.00
_cell.angle_beta   90.00
_cell.angle_gamma   90.00
#
_symmetry.space_group_name_H-M   'P 1'
#
loop_
_entity.id
_entity.type
_entity.pdbx_description
1 polymer ?
#
loop_
_entity_poly.entity_id
_entity_poly.type
_entity_poly.pdbx_seq_one_letter_code
_entity_poly.pdbx_strand_id
1 'polypeptide(L)'
;VIDFSENKAGHMAQIKTPDLGGINNSIEAVLYCKQHHMGAYLGGTCNETNRSAEIGAHIAMATSPVQYLAKPGMGVDEGYMIVYNEMSRILALNP
;
A
#
# COMPACT_ATOMS: atom_id res chain seq x y z
N VAL A 1 14.10 -0.86 2.08
CA VAL A 1 13.63 0.51 1.73
C VAL A 1 14.61 1.58 2.18
N ILE A 2 15.15 1.46 3.40
CA ILE A 2 16.19 2.34 3.97
C ILE A 2 17.35 2.54 2.98
N ASP A 3 18.03 1.45 2.60
CA ASP A 3 19.18 1.52 1.69
C ASP A 3 18.85 2.25 0.37
N PHE A 4 17.69 1.97 -0.23
CA PHE A 4 17.27 2.61 -1.48
C PHE A 4 16.95 4.10 -1.30
N SER A 5 16.33 4.46 -0.18
CA SER A 5 15.97 5.84 0.13
C SER A 5 17.19 6.70 0.45
N GLU A 6 18.11 6.20 1.28
CA GLU A 6 19.33 6.91 1.65
C GLU A 6 20.25 7.13 0.44
N ASN A 7 20.35 6.14 -0.44
CA ASN A 7 21.14 6.22 -1.67
C ASN A 7 20.40 6.92 -2.82
N LYS A 8 19.16 7.39 -2.62
CA LYS A 8 18.30 7.96 -3.68
C LYS A 8 18.24 7.07 -4.94
N ALA A 9 18.16 5.76 -4.73
CA ALA A 9 18.19 4.74 -5.78
C ALA A 9 16.81 4.60 -6.44
N GLY A 10 16.36 5.67 -7.11
CA GLY A 10 15.05 5.79 -7.74
C GLY A 10 14.17 6.87 -7.13
N HIS A 11 13.02 7.11 -7.75
CA HIS A 11 12.07 8.13 -7.31
C HIS A 11 10.98 7.58 -6.39
N MET A 12 10.74 6.26 -6.46
CA MET A 12 9.69 5.58 -5.72
C MET A 12 10.13 4.16 -5.37
N ALA A 13 9.78 3.70 -4.18
CA ALA A 13 9.98 2.33 -3.72
C ALA A 13 8.63 1.60 -3.64
N GLN A 14 8.57 0.39 -4.19
CA GLN A 14 7.43 -0.50 -3.99
C GLN A 14 7.56 -1.21 -2.64
N ILE A 15 6.59 -0.97 -1.76
CA ILE A 15 6.44 -1.61 -0.46
C ILE A 15 5.61 -2.89 -0.67
N LYS A 16 6.28 -4.03 -0.76
CA LYS A 16 5.65 -5.34 -1.02
C LYS A 16 5.05 -5.91 0.26
N THR A 17 3.77 -5.61 0.52
CA THR A 17 3.09 -5.94 1.78
C THR A 17 3.25 -7.39 2.25
N PRO A 18 3.09 -8.45 1.42
CA PRO A 18 3.23 -9.82 1.92
C PRO A 18 4.68 -10.18 2.31
N ASP A 19 5.67 -9.53 1.70
CA ASP A 19 7.09 -9.83 1.91
C ASP A 19 7.62 -9.20 3.20
N LEU A 20 6.95 -8.16 3.70
CA LEU A 20 7.31 -7.45 4.93
C LEU A 20 6.82 -8.17 6.20
N GLY A 21 6.06 -9.25 6.07
CA GLY A 21 5.51 -10.01 7.19
C GLY A 21 4.45 -9.23 7.96
N GLY A 22 4.83 -8.63 9.09
CA GLY A 22 3.93 -7.82 9.91
C GLY A 22 3.46 -6.54 9.18
N ILE A 23 2.17 -6.21 9.30
CA ILE A 23 1.61 -5.02 8.64
C ILE A 23 2.22 -3.70 9.15
N ASN A 24 2.71 -3.69 10.39
CA ASN A 24 3.42 -2.55 10.98
C ASN A 24 4.67 -2.19 10.17
N ASN A 25 5.38 -3.18 9.61
CA ASN A 25 6.56 -2.93 8.79
C ASN A 25 6.19 -2.20 7.48
N SER A 26 4.99 -2.46 6.93
CA SER A 26 4.49 -1.73 5.76
C SER A 26 4.14 -0.28 6.12
N ILE A 27 3.55 -0.04 7.29
CA ILE A 27 3.26 1.31 7.81
C ILE A 27 4.57 2.09 7.98
N GLU A 28 5.53 1.52 8.69
CA GLU A 28 6.84 2.13 8.94
C GLU A 28 7.58 2.42 7.63
N ALA A 29 7.54 1.51 6.66
CA ALA A 29 8.19 1.71 5.36
C ALA A 29 7.57 2.86 4.54
N VAL A 30 6.25 3.02 4.55
CA VAL A 30 5.59 4.17 3.90
C VAL A 30 5.96 5.48 4.58
N LEU A 31 5.91 5.51 5.92
CA LEU A 31 6.26 6.72 6.68
C LEU A 31 7.73 7.10 6.49
N TYR A 32 8.63 6.12 6.47
CA TYR A 32 10.05 6.33 6.21
C TYR A 32 10.28 6.94 4.81
N CYS A 33 9.65 6.40 3.77
CA CYS A 33 9.73 6.98 2.43
C CYS A 33 9.29 8.45 2.42
N LYS A 34 8.16 8.76 3.08
CA LYS A 34 7.62 10.12 3.16
C LYS A 34 8.57 11.08 3.89
N GLN A 35 9.16 10.65 5.00
CA GLN A 35 10.14 11.43 5.77
C GLN A 35 11.43 11.70 4.98
N HIS A 36 11.82 10.79 4.08
CA HIS A 36 13.04 10.87 3.30
C HIS A 36 12.83 11.29 1.84
N HIS A 37 11.67 11.87 1.51
CA HIS A 37 11.32 12.35 0.18
C HIS A 37 11.42 11.29 -0.94
N MET A 38 11.20 10.02 -0.61
CA MET A 38 11.04 8.91 -1.55
C MET A 38 9.55 8.66 -1.76
N GLY A 39 9.11 8.43 -3.00
CA GLY A 39 7.74 8.01 -3.25
C GLY A 39 7.47 6.62 -2.65
N ALA A 40 6.35 6.46 -1.93
CA ALA A 40 5.92 5.14 -1.47
C ALA A 40 4.82 4.60 -2.38
N TYR A 41 5.04 3.43 -2.99
CA TYR A 41 3.99 2.65 -3.61
C TYR A 41 3.64 1.48 -2.69
N LEU A 42 2.47 1.55 -2.04
CA LEU A 42 1.98 0.42 -1.26
C LEU A 42 1.47 -0.67 -2.21
N GLY A 43 2.29 -1.71 -2.37
CA GLY A 43 2.05 -2.78 -3.33
C GLY A 43 1.30 -3.97 -2.72
N GLY A 44 1.60 -5.15 -3.26
CA GLY A 44 1.00 -6.42 -2.86
C GLY A 44 1.21 -7.45 -3.95
N THR A 45 0.36 -8.46 -3.97
CA THR A 45 0.36 -9.51 -4.99
C THR A 45 -1.07 -9.86 -5.41
N CYS A 46 -1.22 -10.34 -6.64
CA CYS A 46 -2.47 -10.93 -7.12
C CYS A 46 -2.83 -12.22 -6.37
N ASN A 47 -1.88 -12.85 -5.66
CA ASN A 47 -2.06 -14.11 -4.94
C ASN A 47 -2.37 -13.92 -3.43
N GLU A 48 -2.77 -12.72 -3.04
CA GLU A 48 -3.26 -12.39 -1.70
C GLU A 48 -4.78 -12.67 -1.61
N THR A 49 -5.44 -12.20 -0.56
CA THR A 49 -6.90 -12.32 -0.40
C THR A 49 -7.58 -10.95 -0.36
N ASN A 50 -8.90 -10.94 -0.55
CA ASN A 50 -9.70 -9.73 -0.38
C ASN A 50 -9.51 -9.11 1.01
N ARG A 51 -9.45 -9.93 2.07
CA ARG A 51 -9.26 -9.41 3.43
C ARG A 51 -7.92 -8.70 3.62
N SER A 52 -6.85 -9.24 3.04
CA SER A 52 -5.53 -8.58 3.09
C SER A 52 -5.49 -7.29 2.25
N ALA A 53 -6.26 -7.21 1.16
CA ALA A 53 -6.42 -5.99 0.37
C ALA A 53 -7.21 -4.92 1.13
N GLU A 54 -8.29 -5.30 1.81
CA GLU A 54 -9.05 -4.39 2.68
C GLU A 54 -8.15 -3.79 3.77
N ILE A 55 -7.39 -4.62 4.50
CA ILE A 55 -6.43 -4.14 5.50
C ILE A 55 -5.36 -3.23 4.88
N GLY A 56 -4.87 -3.56 3.68
CA GLY A 56 -3.96 -2.69 2.93
C GLY A 56 -4.56 -1.33 2.59
N ALA A 57 -5.86 -1.27 2.28
CA ALA A 57 -6.57 -0.01 2.04
C ALA A 57 -6.60 0.86 3.30
N HIS A 58 -6.86 0.29 4.48
CA HIS A 58 -6.78 1.02 5.77
C HIS A 58 -5.38 1.59 6.01
N ILE A 59 -4.32 0.80 5.75
CA ILE A 59 -2.93 1.26 5.86
C ILE A 59 -2.65 2.41 4.87
N ALA A 60 -3.08 2.26 3.61
CA ALA A 60 -2.90 3.30 2.59
C ALA A 60 -3.57 4.60 3.01
N MET A 61 -4.83 4.54 3.43
CA MET A 61 -5.61 5.72 3.83
C MET A 61 -5.02 6.41 5.07
N ALA A 62 -4.45 5.64 6.01
CA ALA A 62 -3.83 6.19 7.21
C ALA A 62 -2.42 6.79 6.97
N THR A 63 -1.65 6.25 6.02
CA THR A 63 -0.23 6.61 5.83
C THR A 63 0.03 7.49 4.61
N SER A 64 -0.96 7.61 3.71
CA SER A 64 -0.91 8.40 2.47
C SER A 64 0.30 8.08 1.58
N PRO A 65 0.46 6.83 1.10
CA PRO A 65 1.43 6.52 0.04
C PRO A 65 1.05 7.27 -1.25
N VAL A 66 1.98 7.35 -2.20
CA VAL A 66 1.72 7.98 -3.51
C VAL A 66 0.66 7.20 -4.29
N GLN A 67 0.65 5.87 -4.16
CA GLN A 67 -0.36 5.01 -4.78
C GLN A 67 -0.52 3.70 -4.00
N TYR A 68 -1.68 3.05 -4.18
CA TYR A 68 -2.00 1.73 -3.63
C TYR A 68 -2.46 0.78 -4.75
N LEU A 69 -2.02 -0.49 -4.69
CA LEU A 69 -2.31 -1.50 -5.72
C LEU A 69 -3.75 -2.03 -5.62
N ALA A 70 -4.48 -2.06 -6.74
CA ALA A 70 -5.69 -2.87 -6.90
C ALA A 70 -5.35 -4.37 -6.89
N LYS A 71 -5.90 -5.11 -5.92
CA LYS A 71 -5.57 -6.53 -5.65
C LYS A 71 -6.71 -7.21 -4.85
N PRO A 72 -6.74 -8.54 -4.70
CA PRO A 72 -5.91 -9.55 -5.40
C PRO A 72 -6.48 -9.88 -6.78
N GLY A 73 -6.05 -11.00 -7.36
CA GLY A 73 -6.56 -11.52 -8.63
C GLY A 73 -5.91 -10.91 -9.87
N MET A 74 -6.19 -11.54 -11.00
CA MET A 74 -5.72 -11.12 -12.33
C MET A 74 -6.88 -10.66 -13.24
N GLY A 75 -8.12 -10.65 -12.74
CA GLY A 75 -9.30 -10.20 -13.48
C GLY A 75 -9.45 -8.69 -13.57
N VAL A 76 -8.60 -7.93 -12.86
CA VAL A 76 -8.59 -6.45 -12.77
C VAL A 76 -9.83 -5.90 -12.05
N ASP A 77 -11.01 -6.23 -12.55
CA ASP A 77 -12.30 -5.72 -12.06
C ASP A 77 -12.50 -6.00 -10.56
N GLU A 78 -12.21 -7.23 -10.12
CA GLU A 78 -12.43 -7.64 -8.73
C GLU A 78 -11.44 -6.94 -7.78
N GLY A 79 -10.17 -6.84 -8.17
CA GLY A 79 -9.15 -6.17 -7.37
C GLY A 79 -9.39 -4.66 -7.27
N TYR A 80 -9.85 -4.03 -8.35
CA TYR A 80 -10.25 -2.63 -8.35
C TYR A 80 -11.49 -2.41 -7.49
N MET A 81 -12.53 -3.23 -7.68
CA MET A 81 -13.76 -3.19 -6.88
C MET A 81 -13.47 -3.30 -5.38
N ILE A 82 -12.66 -4.27 -4.95
CA ILE A 82 -12.35 -4.48 -3.53
C ILE A 82 -11.68 -3.24 -2.93
N VAL A 83 -10.60 -2.77 -3.55
CA VAL A 83 -9.80 -1.67 -3.01
C VAL A 83 -10.55 -0.35 -3.08
N TYR A 84 -11.14 -0.02 -4.23
CA TYR A 84 -11.86 1.24 -4.42
C TYR A 84 -13.06 1.37 -3.48
N ASN A 85 -13.84 0.29 -3.35
CA ASN A 85 -15.02 0.32 -2.48
C ASN A 85 -14.63 0.40 -1.00
N GLU A 86 -13.54 -0.26 -0.58
CA GLU A 86 -13.08 -0.17 0.81
C GLU A 86 -12.58 1.24 1.15
N MET A 87 -11.76 1.86 0.29
CA MET A 87 -11.33 3.24 0.48
C MET A 87 -12.52 4.21 0.54
N SER A 88 -13.51 4.02 -0.33
CA SER A 88 -14.73 4.84 -0.35
C SER A 88 -15.53 4.71 0.95
N ARG A 89 -15.64 3.49 1.51
CA ARG A 89 -16.28 3.25 2.81
C ARG A 89 -15.51 3.88 3.97
N ILE A 90 -14.18 3.82 3.95
CA ILE A 90 -13.32 4.47 4.96
C ILE A 90 -13.61 5.98 4.98
N LEU A 91 -13.66 6.63 3.82
CA LEU A 91 -13.98 8.05 3.72
C LEU A 91 -15.39 8.38 4.22
N ALA A 92 -16.38 7.52 3.95
CA ALA A 92 -17.74 7.73 4.42
C ALA A 92 -17.88 7.65 5.95
N LEU A 93 -17.03 6.85 6.61
CA LEU A 93 -17.03 6.69 8.07
C LEU A 93 -16.12 7.70 8.78
N ASN A 94 -15.18 8.33 8.07
CA ASN A 94 -14.23 9.32 8.58
C ASN A 94 -14.30 10.63 7.75
N PRO A 95 -15.33 11.47 7.96
CA PRO A 95 -15.53 12.71 7.22
C PRO A 95 -14.50 13.81 7.55
#